data_AF-A0A8J3S307-F1
#
_entry.id   AF-A0A8J3S307-F1
#
_cell.length_a   1.000
_cell.length_b   1.000
_cell.length_c   1.000
_cell.angle_alpha   90.00
_cell.angle_beta   90.00
_cell.angle_gamma   90.00
#
_symmetry.space_group_name_H-M   'P 1'
#
loop_
_entity.id
_entity.type
_entity.pdbx_description
1 polymer ?
#
loop_
_entity_poly.entity_id
_entity_poly.type
_entity_poly.pdbx_seq_one_letter_code
_entity_poly.pdbx_strand_id
1 'polypeptide(L)'
;MTEPSPEIAGPGGVHGVAGPGPGEAYERRCRRLLRLAYPPRFLQTRGEEVLGTLLDLAEPGRTRPGARTVLDVLRGGAALRLRERPPLWDWVLYRLFYRRLPFRHRWWARDDIIGRFFVERLVLSWILLLLLSLLALSAFGVTVHNAQILFGWAASSYVLAWIDRRRIRRHLLAKHEFHPDGSSCVPRTDVVGDGAVPRPTS
;
A
#
# COMPACT_ATOMS: atom_id res chain seq x y z
N MET A 1 -34.66 57.23 -40.67
CA MET A 1 -33.57 56.42 -41.24
C MET A 1 -32.59 56.17 -40.12
N THR A 2 -32.72 55.02 -39.45
CA THR A 2 -31.97 54.65 -38.25
C THR A 2 -31.31 53.32 -38.56
N GLU A 3 -29.99 53.29 -38.72
CA GLU A 3 -29.25 52.03 -38.85
C GLU A 3 -29.15 51.35 -37.48
N PRO A 4 -29.40 50.04 -37.36
CA PRO A 4 -28.96 49.26 -36.22
C PRO A 4 -27.53 48.74 -36.43
N SER A 5 -26.69 49.04 -35.45
CA SER A 5 -25.31 48.59 -35.27
C SER A 5 -25.17 47.05 -35.28
N PRO A 6 -24.10 46.46 -35.85
CA PRO A 6 -23.85 45.03 -35.73
C PRO A 6 -23.35 44.69 -34.32
N GLU A 7 -24.21 43.97 -33.61
CA GLU A 7 -23.96 43.29 -32.36
C GLU A 7 -22.75 42.33 -32.51
N ILE A 8 -21.66 42.62 -31.78
CA ILE A 8 -20.50 41.75 -31.66
C ILE A 8 -20.96 40.47 -30.93
N ALA A 9 -21.31 39.45 -31.70
CA ALA A 9 -21.50 38.09 -31.20
C ALA A 9 -20.15 37.53 -30.75
N GLY A 10 -19.82 37.71 -29.46
CA GLY A 10 -18.71 37.02 -28.84
C GLY A 10 -18.94 35.50 -28.89
N PRO A 11 -17.92 34.69 -29.23
CA PRO A 11 -18.05 33.24 -29.16
C PRO A 11 -17.97 32.83 -27.69
N GLY A 12 -19.09 32.92 -26.99
CA GLY A 12 -19.35 32.27 -25.70
C GLY A 12 -19.50 30.77 -25.91
N GLY A 13 -18.43 30.12 -26.36
CA GLY A 13 -18.36 28.69 -26.59
C GLY A 13 -17.57 27.98 -25.49
N VAL A 14 -18.27 27.09 -24.78
CA VAL A 14 -17.75 25.90 -24.11
C VAL A 14 -16.72 26.08 -22.97
N HIS A 15 -17.24 26.31 -21.76
CA HIS A 15 -16.79 25.49 -20.61
C HIS A 15 -17.41 24.09 -20.71
N GLY A 16 -17.06 23.38 -21.78
CA GLY A 16 -17.13 21.92 -21.75
C GLY A 16 -16.11 21.50 -20.70
N VAL A 17 -16.56 20.83 -19.64
CA VAL A 17 -15.68 20.12 -18.71
C VAL A 17 -14.93 19.08 -19.55
N ALA A 18 -13.81 19.50 -20.15
CA ALA A 18 -12.96 18.63 -20.91
C ALA A 18 -12.55 17.52 -19.95
N GLY A 19 -13.09 16.32 -20.19
CA GLY A 19 -12.73 15.15 -19.42
C GLY A 19 -11.21 15.08 -19.33
N PRO A 20 -10.67 14.64 -18.19
CA PRO A 20 -9.26 14.83 -17.91
C PRO A 20 -8.41 14.23 -19.03
N GLY A 21 -7.46 15.01 -19.53
CA GLY A 21 -6.68 14.67 -20.72
C GLY A 21 -6.03 13.29 -20.63
N PRO A 22 -5.69 12.64 -21.77
CA PRO A 22 -5.10 11.30 -21.79
C PRO A 22 -3.89 11.15 -20.86
N GLY A 23 -3.05 12.19 -20.78
CA GLY A 23 -1.90 12.26 -19.88
C GLY A 23 -2.28 12.25 -18.39
N GLU A 24 -3.29 13.01 -17.98
CA GLU A 24 -3.76 12.99 -16.59
C GLU A 24 -4.40 11.65 -16.20
N ALA A 25 -5.10 11.01 -17.15
CA ALA A 25 -5.67 9.68 -16.95
C ALA A 25 -4.57 8.63 -16.73
N TYR A 26 -3.48 8.74 -17.48
CA TYR A 26 -2.30 7.91 -17.33
C TYR A 26 -1.59 8.16 -15.99
N GLU A 27 -1.31 9.42 -15.64
CA GLU A 27 -0.67 9.81 -14.38
C GLU A 27 -1.45 9.29 -13.16
N ARG A 28 -2.78 9.45 -13.14
CA ARG A 28 -3.62 8.92 -12.06
C ARG A 28 -3.54 7.40 -11.93
N ARG A 29 -3.38 6.67 -13.05
CA ARG A 29 -3.20 5.21 -13.01
C ARG A 29 -1.81 4.84 -12.51
N CYS A 30 -0.76 5.53 -12.96
CA CYS A 30 0.60 5.34 -12.49
C CYS A 30 0.72 5.59 -10.98
N ARG A 31 0.14 6.68 -10.46
CA ARG A 31 0.07 6.93 -9.01
C ARG A 31 -0.63 5.81 -8.24
N ARG A 32 -1.73 5.26 -8.77
CA ARG A 32 -2.42 4.11 -8.15
C ARG A 32 -1.55 2.85 -8.16
N LEU A 33 -0.85 2.60 -9.26
CA LEU A 33 0.06 1.46 -9.42
C LEU A 33 1.25 1.56 -8.45
N LEU A 34 1.86 2.74 -8.33
CA LEU A 34 2.97 3.00 -7.41
C LEU A 34 2.56 2.77 -5.95
N ARG A 35 1.38 3.30 -5.55
CA ARG A 35 0.78 3.05 -4.24
C ARG A 35 0.47 1.56 -3.98
N LEU A 36 0.33 0.76 -5.03
CA LEU A 36 0.09 -0.68 -4.93
C LEU A 36 1.40 -1.45 -4.73
N ALA A 37 2.42 -1.10 -5.51
CA ALA A 37 3.69 -1.81 -5.56
C ALA A 37 4.61 -1.46 -4.37
N TYR A 38 4.82 -0.16 -4.16
CA TYR A 38 5.87 0.33 -3.27
C TYR A 38 5.38 0.60 -1.85
N PRO A 39 6.25 0.47 -0.83
CA PRO A 39 5.94 0.88 0.53
C PRO A 39 5.78 2.42 0.63
N PRO A 40 4.90 2.92 1.52
CA PRO A 40 4.63 4.36 1.64
C PRO A 40 5.86 5.23 1.86
N ARG A 41 6.82 4.79 2.69
CA ARG A 41 8.07 5.53 2.92
C ARG A 41 8.90 5.73 1.65
N PHE A 42 8.91 4.75 0.75
CA PHE A 42 9.65 4.85 -0.51
C PHE A 42 8.99 5.87 -1.42
N LEU A 43 7.66 5.88 -1.46
CA LEU A 43 6.90 6.85 -2.25
C LEU A 43 7.02 8.28 -1.72
N GLN A 44 7.23 8.47 -0.41
CA GLN A 44 7.49 9.80 0.15
C GLN A 44 8.81 10.40 -0.32
N THR A 45 9.84 9.57 -0.53
CA THR A 45 11.18 10.04 -0.92
C THR A 45 11.43 10.01 -2.42
N ARG A 46 11.00 8.93 -3.10
CA ARG A 46 11.32 8.63 -4.52
C ARG A 46 10.07 8.54 -5.40
N GLY A 47 8.88 8.81 -4.86
CA GLY A 47 7.62 8.58 -5.58
C GLY A 47 7.45 9.47 -6.81
N GLU A 48 7.79 10.75 -6.71
CA GLU A 48 7.70 11.70 -7.83
C GLU A 48 8.78 11.43 -8.88
N GLU A 49 10.00 11.04 -8.48
CA GLU A 49 11.05 10.64 -9.42
C GLU A 49 10.62 9.45 -10.27
N VAL A 50 10.12 8.38 -9.62
CA VAL A 50 9.65 7.18 -10.32
C VAL A 50 8.41 7.48 -11.17
N LEU A 51 7.53 8.37 -10.70
CA LEU A 51 6.38 8.80 -11.49
C LEU A 51 6.82 9.57 -12.74
N GLY A 52 7.77 10.50 -12.61
CA GLY A 52 8.36 11.24 -13.73
C GLY A 52 8.93 10.29 -14.77
N THR A 53 9.75 9.33 -14.36
CA THR A 53 10.29 8.30 -15.27
C THR A 53 9.19 7.51 -16.00
N LEU A 54 8.08 7.19 -15.32
CA LEU A 54 6.96 6.49 -15.96
C LEU A 54 6.18 7.36 -16.96
N LEU A 55 6.16 8.68 -16.77
CA LEU A 55 5.55 9.65 -17.67
C LEU A 55 6.45 9.91 -18.89
N ASP A 56 7.76 10.02 -18.69
CA ASP A 56 8.75 10.21 -19.77
C ASP A 56 8.79 9.02 -20.74
N LEU A 57 8.56 7.81 -20.22
CA LEU A 57 8.47 6.58 -21.02
C LEU A 57 7.09 6.37 -21.67
N ALA A 58 6.10 7.24 -21.42
CA ALA A 58 4.75 7.07 -21.94
C ALA A 58 4.65 7.58 -23.39
N GLU A 59 4.09 6.75 -24.27
CA GLU A 59 3.76 7.18 -25.63
C GLU A 59 2.67 8.27 -25.63
N PRO A 60 2.74 9.26 -26.54
CA PRO A 60 1.74 10.32 -26.65
C PRO A 60 0.32 9.75 -26.83
N GLY A 61 -0.64 10.25 -26.04
CA GLY A 61 -2.05 9.83 -26.12
C GLY A 61 -2.39 8.54 -25.36
N ARG A 62 -1.41 7.89 -24.74
CA ARG A 62 -1.64 6.65 -23.99
C ARG A 62 -2.31 6.92 -22.64
N THR A 63 -3.37 6.19 -22.33
CA THR A 63 -4.15 6.37 -21.09
C THR A 63 -3.90 5.30 -20.02
N ARG A 64 -3.14 4.23 -20.36
CA ARG A 64 -2.86 3.09 -19.48
C ARG A 64 -1.42 2.59 -19.63
N PRO A 65 -0.72 2.30 -18.51
CA PRO A 65 0.59 1.65 -18.56
C PRO A 65 0.46 0.23 -19.15
N GLY A 66 1.47 -0.19 -19.92
CA GLY A 66 1.52 -1.52 -20.50
C GLY A 66 1.67 -2.63 -19.44
N ALA A 67 1.25 -3.85 -19.77
CA ALA A 67 1.31 -4.97 -18.84
C ALA A 67 2.75 -5.27 -18.36
N ARG A 68 3.74 -5.14 -19.25
CA ARG A 68 5.17 -5.30 -18.89
C ARG A 68 5.62 -4.25 -17.88
N THR A 69 5.32 -2.96 -18.13
CA THR A 69 5.58 -1.86 -17.20
C THR A 69 4.91 -2.09 -15.84
N VAL A 70 3.67 -2.56 -15.83
CA VAL A 70 2.95 -2.92 -14.59
C VAL A 70 3.69 -4.02 -13.83
N LEU A 71 4.10 -5.09 -14.52
CA LEU A 71 4.84 -6.20 -13.90
C LEU A 71 6.20 -5.76 -13.37
N ASP A 72 6.93 -4.93 -14.09
CA ASP A 72 8.26 -4.46 -13.67
C ASP A 72 8.17 -3.54 -12.44
N VAL A 73 7.17 -2.66 -12.40
CA VAL A 73 6.86 -1.84 -11.23
C VAL A 73 6.47 -2.70 -10.02
N LEU A 74 5.62 -3.71 -10.23
CA LEU A 74 5.22 -4.64 -9.18
C LEU A 74 6.41 -5.46 -8.66
N ARG A 75 7.28 -5.93 -9.55
CA ARG A 75 8.52 -6.67 -9.20
C ARG A 75 9.49 -5.80 -8.42
N GLY A 76 9.69 -4.54 -8.83
CA GLY A 76 10.54 -3.58 -8.11
C GLY A 76 10.04 -3.33 -6.68
N GLY A 77 8.73 -3.10 -6.52
CA GLY A 77 8.10 -2.94 -5.20
C GLY A 77 8.16 -4.20 -4.34
N ALA A 78 7.95 -5.38 -4.95
CA ALA A 78 8.06 -6.66 -4.25
C ALA A 78 9.49 -6.96 -3.80
N ALA A 79 10.49 -6.73 -4.66
CA ALA A 79 11.89 -6.91 -4.33
C ALA A 79 12.32 -6.03 -3.16
N LEU A 80 11.87 -4.77 -3.10
CA LEU A 80 12.14 -3.87 -1.97
C LEU A 80 11.55 -4.43 -0.65
N ARG A 81 10.32 -4.93 -0.69
CA ARG A 81 9.66 -5.54 0.48
C ARG A 81 10.33 -6.83 0.95
N LEU A 82 10.93 -7.60 0.02
CA LEU A 82 11.64 -8.84 0.31
C LEU A 82 13.03 -8.59 0.92
N ARG A 83 13.76 -7.58 0.44
CA ARG A 83 15.07 -7.19 0.99
C ARG A 83 15.00 -6.76 2.46
N GLU A 84 13.89 -6.14 2.83
CA GLU A 84 13.66 -5.63 4.18
C GLU A 84 12.83 -6.58 5.07
N ARG A 85 12.61 -7.81 4.60
CA ARG A 85 11.75 -8.76 5.28
C ARG A 85 12.41 -9.26 6.57
N PRO A 86 11.65 -9.35 7.68
CA PRO A 86 12.15 -10.01 8.89
C PRO A 86 12.45 -11.50 8.63
N PRO A 87 13.25 -12.15 9.50
CA PRO A 87 13.47 -13.59 9.47
C PRO A 87 12.15 -14.35 9.37
N LEU A 88 12.15 -15.50 8.68
CA LEU A 88 10.93 -16.26 8.39
C LEU A 88 10.11 -16.57 9.65
N TRP A 89 10.76 -16.94 10.75
CA TRP A 89 10.07 -17.20 12.02
C TRP A 89 9.43 -15.97 12.64
N ASP A 90 10.13 -14.83 12.68
CA ASP A 90 9.55 -13.56 13.14
C ASP A 90 8.37 -13.14 12.24
N TRP A 91 8.47 -13.40 10.94
CA TRP A 91 7.39 -13.15 9.99
C TRP A 91 6.17 -14.05 10.25
N VAL A 92 6.37 -15.36 10.48
CA VAL A 92 5.27 -16.30 10.79
C VAL A 92 4.61 -15.94 12.12
N LEU A 93 5.41 -15.69 13.16
CA LEU A 93 4.92 -15.30 14.48
C LEU A 93 4.18 -13.96 14.46
N TYR A 94 4.65 -13.01 13.67
CA TYR A 94 3.91 -11.78 13.39
C TYR A 94 2.60 -12.06 12.66
N ARG A 95 2.61 -12.91 11.63
CA ARG A 95 1.44 -13.11 10.78
C ARG A 95 0.32 -13.88 11.48
N LEU A 96 0.66 -14.89 12.28
CA LEU A 96 -0.29 -15.75 12.97
C LEU A 96 -0.66 -15.25 14.36
N PHE A 97 0.30 -14.70 15.11
CA PHE A 97 0.12 -14.34 16.52
C PHE A 97 0.26 -12.84 16.80
N TYR A 98 0.50 -12.01 15.77
CA TYR A 98 0.79 -10.59 15.93
C TYR A 98 1.91 -10.32 16.94
N ARG A 99 2.90 -11.22 17.01
CA ARG A 99 4.05 -11.03 17.91
C ARG A 99 4.74 -9.71 17.55
N ARG A 100 5.16 -8.95 18.58
CA ARG A 100 5.91 -7.71 18.39
C ARG A 100 7.20 -8.03 17.63
N LEU A 101 7.47 -7.35 16.52
CA LEU A 101 8.74 -7.53 15.80
C LEU A 101 9.88 -6.84 16.56
N PRO A 102 11.12 -7.36 16.45
CA PRO A 102 12.31 -6.66 16.91
C PRO A 102 12.38 -5.23 16.32
N PHE A 103 12.91 -4.29 17.09
CA PHE A 103 12.91 -2.85 16.76
C PHE A 103 13.42 -2.54 15.35
N ARG A 104 14.45 -3.25 14.87
CA ARG A 104 15.00 -3.11 13.51
C ARG A 104 13.96 -3.28 12.38
N HIS A 105 12.94 -4.12 12.56
CA HIS A 105 11.93 -4.43 11.54
C HIS A 105 10.59 -3.68 11.78
N ARG A 106 10.51 -2.77 12.76
CA ARG A 106 9.26 -2.06 13.07
C ARG A 106 8.76 -1.21 11.89
N TRP A 107 9.68 -0.66 11.09
CA TRP A 107 9.36 0.10 9.88
C TRP A 107 8.79 -0.77 8.77
N TRP A 108 9.23 -2.03 8.67
CA TRP A 108 8.61 -3.01 7.79
C TRP A 108 7.18 -3.34 8.23
N ALA A 109 6.97 -3.55 9.54
CA ALA A 109 5.64 -3.82 10.09
C ALA A 109 4.68 -2.64 9.86
N ARG A 110 5.15 -1.40 10.08
CA ARG A 110 4.43 -0.16 9.75
C ARG A 110 3.97 -0.13 8.30
N ASP A 111 4.86 -0.41 7.35
CA ASP A 111 4.53 -0.41 5.92
C ASP A 111 3.53 -1.51 5.53
N ASP A 112 3.56 -2.66 6.21
CA ASP A 112 2.56 -3.73 6.04
C ASP A 112 1.20 -3.30 6.59
N ILE A 113 1.15 -2.67 7.77
CA ILE A 113 -0.08 -2.22 8.43
C ILE A 113 -0.77 -1.06 7.68
N ILE A 114 0.00 -0.08 7.20
CA ILE A 114 -0.52 1.06 6.43
C ILE A 114 -1.00 0.60 5.03
N GLY A 115 -0.38 -0.45 4.50
CA GLY A 115 -0.65 -0.99 3.17
C GLY A 115 -2.13 -1.20 2.86
N ARG A 116 -2.49 -1.06 1.58
CA ARG A 116 -3.86 -1.27 1.09
C ARG A 116 -4.36 -2.67 1.48
N PHE A 117 -3.53 -3.69 1.23
CA PHE A 117 -3.89 -5.10 1.33
C PHE A 117 -3.68 -5.73 2.71
N PHE A 118 -3.64 -4.92 3.77
CA PHE A 118 -3.35 -5.43 5.11
C PHE A 118 -4.39 -6.47 5.58
N VAL A 119 -5.68 -6.16 5.43
CA VAL A 119 -6.79 -7.02 5.91
C VAL A 119 -6.86 -8.28 5.06
N GLU A 120 -6.66 -8.13 3.76
CA GLU A 120 -6.63 -9.22 2.79
C GLU A 120 -5.50 -10.19 3.15
N ARG A 121 -4.28 -9.69 3.39
CA ARG A 121 -3.14 -10.54 3.81
C ARG A 121 -3.38 -11.21 5.15
N LEU A 122 -4.01 -10.52 6.10
CA LEU A 122 -4.36 -11.10 7.39
C LEU A 122 -5.34 -12.27 7.22
N VAL A 123 -6.46 -12.05 6.54
CA VAL A 123 -7.50 -13.06 6.36
C VAL A 123 -6.98 -14.21 5.49
N LEU A 124 -6.24 -13.92 4.42
CA LEU A 124 -5.59 -14.95 3.59
C LEU A 124 -4.65 -15.84 4.39
N SER A 125 -3.96 -15.31 5.39
CA SER A 125 -3.06 -16.12 6.23
C SER A 125 -3.83 -17.09 7.11
N TRP A 126 -4.96 -16.66 7.68
CA TRP A 126 -5.87 -17.54 8.43
C TRP A 126 -6.57 -18.55 7.52
N ILE A 127 -7.01 -18.16 6.32
CA ILE A 127 -7.56 -19.08 5.31
C ILE A 127 -6.52 -20.12 4.92
N LEU A 128 -5.28 -19.72 4.65
CA LEU A 128 -4.21 -20.65 4.31
C LEU A 128 -3.94 -21.63 5.47
N LEU A 129 -3.90 -21.14 6.71
CA LEU A 129 -3.73 -22.00 7.89
C LEU A 129 -4.90 -22.99 8.02
N LEU A 130 -6.13 -22.55 7.81
CA LEU A 130 -7.32 -23.40 7.80
C LEU A 130 -7.19 -24.48 6.71
N LEU A 131 -6.86 -24.10 5.48
CA LEU A 131 -6.69 -25.03 4.36
C LEU A 131 -5.60 -26.08 4.63
N LEU A 132 -4.45 -25.66 5.18
CA LEU A 132 -3.38 -26.59 5.57
C LEU A 132 -3.82 -27.54 6.69
N SER A 133 -4.59 -27.05 7.65
CA SER A 133 -5.17 -27.88 8.72
C SER A 133 -6.15 -28.93 8.18
N LEU A 134 -7.05 -28.52 7.26
CA LEU A 134 -7.99 -29.44 6.60
C LEU A 134 -7.25 -30.49 5.76
N LEU A 135 -6.20 -30.08 5.04
CA LEU A 135 -5.34 -30.98 4.28
C LEU A 135 -4.67 -32.00 5.21
N ALA A 136 -4.12 -31.56 6.34
CA ALA A 136 -3.53 -32.45 7.34
C ALA A 136 -4.56 -33.44 7.89
N LEU A 137 -5.74 -32.97 8.33
CA LEU A 137 -6.83 -33.83 8.82
C LEU A 137 -7.28 -34.86 7.78
N SER A 138 -7.37 -34.44 6.50
CA SER A 138 -7.71 -35.35 5.41
C SER A 138 -6.67 -36.46 5.23
N ALA A 139 -5.38 -36.16 5.45
CA ALA A 139 -4.31 -37.16 5.42
C ALA A 139 -4.40 -38.17 6.58
N PHE A 140 -5.07 -37.80 7.68
CA PHE A 140 -5.42 -38.70 8.79
C PHE A 140 -6.79 -39.38 8.61
N GLY A 141 -7.41 -39.29 7.42
CA GLY A 141 -8.69 -39.94 7.11
C GLY A 141 -9.92 -39.23 7.67
N VAL A 142 -9.78 -37.99 8.18
CA VAL A 142 -10.89 -37.21 8.71
C VAL A 142 -11.49 -36.35 7.58
N THR A 143 -12.68 -36.74 7.11
CA THR A 143 -13.39 -36.02 6.03
C THR A 143 -14.39 -35.01 6.60
N VAL A 144 -14.18 -33.73 6.27
CA VAL A 144 -15.00 -32.61 6.76
C VAL A 144 -16.14 -32.37 5.77
N HIS A 145 -17.34 -32.85 6.11
CA HIS A 145 -18.50 -32.83 5.20
C HIS A 145 -19.19 -31.46 5.10
N ASN A 146 -18.92 -30.53 6.03
CA ASN A 146 -19.65 -29.26 6.17
C ASN A 146 -18.84 -28.04 5.70
N ALA A 147 -18.30 -28.09 4.48
CA ALA A 147 -17.52 -26.99 3.92
C ALA A 147 -18.25 -25.64 3.93
N GLN A 148 -19.58 -25.63 3.81
CA GLN A 148 -20.41 -24.43 3.86
C GLN A 148 -20.31 -23.68 5.20
N ILE A 149 -20.22 -24.40 6.32
CA ILE A 149 -20.05 -23.79 7.66
C ILE A 149 -18.69 -23.10 7.76
N LEU A 150 -17.64 -23.71 7.20
CA LEU A 150 -16.29 -23.14 7.15
C LEU A 150 -16.25 -21.88 6.29
N PHE A 151 -16.90 -21.89 5.13
CA PHE A 151 -17.03 -20.69 4.29
C PHE A 151 -17.81 -19.58 5.00
N GLY A 152 -18.87 -19.91 5.74
CA GLY A 152 -19.62 -18.96 6.56
C GLY A 152 -18.75 -18.31 7.64
N TRP A 153 -17.95 -19.10 8.36
CA TRP A 153 -16.98 -18.59 9.35
C TRP A 153 -15.90 -17.72 8.71
N ALA A 154 -15.34 -18.15 7.58
CA ALA A 154 -14.34 -17.38 6.85
C ALA A 154 -14.90 -16.04 6.36
N ALA A 155 -16.09 -16.04 5.77
CA ALA A 155 -16.76 -14.83 5.30
C ALA A 155 -17.12 -13.88 6.47
N SER A 156 -17.66 -14.41 7.57
CA SER A 156 -17.99 -13.63 8.76
C SER A 156 -16.73 -13.00 9.38
N SER A 157 -15.66 -13.78 9.54
CA SER A 157 -14.37 -13.28 10.03
C SER A 157 -13.76 -12.21 9.13
N TYR A 158 -13.90 -12.35 7.80
CA TYR A 158 -13.47 -11.34 6.84
C TYR A 158 -14.27 -10.05 6.99
N VAL A 159 -15.61 -10.14 7.09
CA VAL A 159 -16.48 -8.97 7.27
C VAL A 159 -16.17 -8.26 8.58
N LEU A 160 -16.02 -9.00 9.69
CA LEU A 160 -15.64 -8.42 10.98
C LEU A 160 -14.27 -7.74 10.91
N ALA A 161 -13.25 -8.40 10.36
CA ALA A 161 -11.92 -7.82 10.18
C ALA A 161 -11.94 -6.58 9.26
N TRP A 162 -12.82 -6.55 8.27
CA TRP A 162 -13.01 -5.41 7.37
C TRP A 162 -13.70 -4.23 8.06
N ILE A 163 -14.73 -4.49 8.87
CA ILE A 163 -15.42 -3.46 9.68
C ILE A 163 -14.42 -2.88 10.70
N ASP A 164 -13.71 -3.75 11.41
CA ASP A 164 -12.76 -3.37 12.45
C ASP A 164 -11.39 -2.97 11.92
N ARG A 165 -11.18 -2.91 10.61
CA ARG A 165 -9.88 -2.61 9.99
C ARG A 165 -9.24 -1.34 10.53
N ARG A 166 -10.04 -0.32 10.86
CA ARG A 166 -9.55 0.94 11.45
C ARG A 166 -9.15 0.79 12.91
N ARG A 167 -9.81 -0.08 13.68
CA ARG A 167 -9.47 -0.39 15.08
C ARG A 167 -8.23 -1.27 15.15
N ILE A 168 -8.19 -2.35 14.37
CA ILE A 168 -7.05 -3.28 14.27
C ILE A 168 -5.78 -2.51 13.88
N ARG A 169 -5.84 -1.67 12.84
CA ARG A 169 -4.70 -0.84 12.42
C ARG A 169 -4.20 0.07 13.55
N ARG A 170 -5.09 0.80 14.21
CA ARG A 170 -4.71 1.71 15.32
C ARG A 170 -4.05 0.96 16.47
N HIS A 171 -4.61 -0.18 16.87
CA HIS A 171 -4.06 -1.00 17.94
C HIS A 171 -2.68 -1.55 17.58
N LEU A 172 -2.48 -2.03 16.34
CA LEU A 172 -1.20 -2.57 15.89
C LEU A 172 -0.12 -1.49 15.70
N LEU A 173 -0.49 -0.29 15.26
CA LEU A 173 0.44 0.85 15.21
C LEU A 173 0.86 1.27 16.62
N ALA A 174 -0.09 1.41 17.55
CA ALA A 174 0.20 1.69 18.95
C ALA A 174 1.10 0.60 19.56
N LYS A 175 0.84 -0.68 19.24
CA LYS A 175 1.67 -1.81 19.66
C LYS A 175 3.11 -1.68 19.16
N HIS A 176 3.40 -0.96 18.08
CA HIS A 176 4.75 -0.76 17.54
C HIS A 176 5.30 0.67 17.76
N GLU A 177 4.73 1.43 18.70
CA GLU A 177 5.16 2.82 19.01
C GLU A 177 5.06 3.77 17.81
N PHE A 178 4.02 3.57 16.98
CA PHE A 178 3.64 4.50 15.92
C PHE A 178 2.33 5.20 16.26
N HIS A 179 2.24 6.48 15.87
CA HIS A 179 1.00 7.24 15.89
C HIS A 179 -0.02 6.63 14.90
N PRO A 180 -1.32 6.94 15.02
CA PRO A 180 -2.35 6.48 14.09
C PRO A 180 -2.07 6.85 12.62
N ASP A 181 -1.34 7.95 12.40
CA ASP A 181 -0.91 8.44 11.08
C ASP A 181 0.32 7.70 10.54
N GLY A 182 0.90 6.81 11.34
CA GLY A 182 2.10 6.06 11.04
C GLY A 182 3.40 6.83 11.31
N SER A 183 3.38 8.03 11.88
CA SER A 183 4.61 8.69 12.34
C SER A 183 5.19 7.97 13.56
N SER A 184 6.52 8.00 13.73
CA SER A 184 7.15 7.40 14.91
C SER A 184 6.83 8.23 16.15
N CYS A 185 6.52 7.58 17.28
CA CYS A 185 6.35 8.28 18.55
C CYS A 185 7.69 8.72 19.15
N VAL A 186 8.79 8.09 18.72
CA VAL A 186 10.16 8.51 19.04
C VAL A 186 10.58 9.56 18.00
N PRO A 187 11.05 10.75 18.42
CA PRO A 187 11.61 11.73 17.50
C PRO A 187 12.78 11.09 16.73
N ARG A 188 12.90 11.42 15.43
CA ARG A 188 14.08 11.05 14.62
C ARG A 188 15.34 11.56 15.33
N THR A 189 16.06 10.69 16.01
CA THR A 189 17.37 11.03 16.59
C THR A 189 18.45 11.13 15.52
N ASP A 190 18.17 10.73 14.27
CA ASP A 190 19.01 10.93 13.09
C ASP A 190 19.01 12.38 12.56
N VAL A 191 18.26 13.30 13.18
CA VAL A 191 18.35 14.74 12.91
C VAL A 191 19.05 15.49 14.06
N VAL A 192 19.58 14.77 15.07
CA VAL A 192 20.49 15.36 16.05
C VAL A 192 21.88 15.45 15.42
N GLY A 193 22.11 16.57 14.75
CA GLY A 193 23.39 17.27 14.67
C GLY A 193 24.60 16.46 14.22
N ASP A 194 24.95 16.61 12.95
CA ASP A 194 26.33 16.60 12.45
C ASP A 194 27.12 17.83 12.98
N GLY A 195 26.95 18.14 14.27
CA GLY A 195 27.42 19.35 14.92
C GLY A 195 27.93 19.03 16.32
N ALA A 196 29.26 19.01 16.43
CA ALA A 196 30.06 19.00 17.65
C ALA A 196 30.10 17.68 18.46
N VAL A 197 30.94 16.75 18.00
CA VAL A 197 31.77 15.97 18.93
C VAL A 197 33.04 16.80 19.19
N PRO A 198 33.24 17.41 20.37
CA PRO A 198 34.53 18.01 20.68
C PRO A 198 35.57 16.89 20.77
N ARG A 199 36.61 16.98 19.94
CA ARG A 199 37.81 16.14 20.08
C ARG A 199 38.45 16.46 21.43
N PRO A 200 38.79 15.47 22.28
CA PRO A 200 39.67 15.73 23.39
C PRO A 200 41.04 16.10 22.83
N THR A 201 41.45 17.34 23.08
CA THR A 201 42.85 17.75 22.95
C THR A 201 43.62 17.07 24.07
N SER A 202 44.52 16.17 23.71
CA SER A 202 45.60 15.67 24.56
C SER A 202 46.83 15.57 23.68
#